data_AF-A0A1D1UU27-F1
#
_entry.id   AF-A0A1D1UU27-F1
#
_cell.length_a   1.000
_cell.length_b   1.000
_cell.length_c   1.000
_cell.angle_alpha   90.00
_cell.angle_beta   90.00
_cell.angle_gamma   90.00
#
_symmetry.space_group_name_H-M   'P 1'
#
loop_
_entity.id
_entity.type
_entity.pdbx_description
1 polymer ?
#
loop_
_entity_poly.entity_id
_entity_poly.type
_entity_poly.pdbx_seq_one_letter_code
_entity_poly.pdbx_strand_id
1 'polypeptide(L)'
;MYRVRQILVTAQKLGFVNGDFVYIAAWPYEHAQYGNLSWQYADVDDEVAKLAFGSLLVITPKVTPTELRIRDMYKDVLPKSQKNPMILATYLSFIATAKVIASAWTSGKDVKNATAMVRDLRSPSYDQEPIMLLLKAALYSIRMFDRVSSSLREVFSYNPSNKDWEPTPGVVPKWPGPTNEPPSDEPFCGFMNEKPWCHQSRSSSPEIALIISILVILVFSVISFATFR
;
A
#
# COMPACT_ATOMS: atom_id res chain seq x y z
N MET A 1 -8.47 11.64 10.21
CA MET A 1 -7.15 11.36 9.58
C MET A 1 -6.50 12.62 9.00
N TYR A 2 -6.65 13.78 9.65
CA TYR A 2 -5.74 14.93 9.54
C TYR A 2 -4.27 14.49 9.72
N ARG A 3 -4.05 13.42 10.49
CA ARG A 3 -2.75 12.79 10.73
C ARG A 3 -1.97 12.38 9.48
N VAL A 4 -2.59 11.82 8.43
CA VAL A 4 -1.84 11.44 7.20
C VAL A 4 -1.33 12.70 6.51
N ARG A 5 -2.19 13.71 6.34
CA ARG A 5 -1.79 15.00 5.78
C ARG A 5 -0.69 15.66 6.62
N GLN A 6 -0.83 15.67 7.94
CA GLN A 6 0.20 16.22 8.84
C GLN A 6 1.55 15.50 8.72
N ILE A 7 1.54 14.17 8.65
CA ILE A 7 2.75 13.36 8.45
C ILE A 7 3.41 13.77 7.13
N LEU A 8 2.65 13.87 6.05
CA LEU A 8 3.16 14.24 4.72
C LEU A 8 3.69 15.69 4.69
N VAL A 9 2.97 16.64 5.29
CA VAL A 9 3.43 18.03 5.42
C VAL A 9 4.75 18.09 6.20
N THR A 10 4.84 17.33 7.30
CA THR A 10 6.08 17.25 8.10
C THR A 10 7.21 16.61 7.30
N ALA A 11 6.93 15.52 6.59
CA ALA A 11 7.89 14.87 5.71
C ALA A 11 8.42 15.82 4.62
N GLN A 12 7.54 16.60 3.99
CA GLN A 12 7.93 17.61 3.01
C GLN A 12 8.82 18.70 3.61
N LYS A 13 8.51 19.16 4.83
CA LYS A 13 9.34 20.14 5.57
C LYS A 13 10.71 19.56 5.95
N LEU A 14 10.81 18.25 6.16
CA LEU A 14 12.06 17.53 6.46
C LEU A 14 12.81 17.02 5.21
N GLY A 15 12.23 17.18 4.01
CA GLY A 15 12.84 16.71 2.75
C GLY A 15 12.61 15.24 2.42
N PHE A 16 11.74 14.52 3.13
CA PHE A 16 11.46 13.08 2.94
C PHE A 16 10.40 12.77 1.88
N VAL A 17 10.27 13.61 0.86
CA VAL A 17 9.33 13.43 -0.27
C VAL A 17 10.02 13.69 -1.62
N ASN A 18 11.35 13.58 -1.60
CA ASN A 18 12.27 13.84 -2.70
C ASN A 18 12.47 12.63 -3.64
N GLY A 19 11.80 11.50 -3.37
CA GLY A 19 11.96 10.26 -4.13
C GLY A 19 12.62 9.12 -3.37
N ASP A 20 13.16 9.35 -2.17
CA ASP A 20 13.78 8.29 -1.35
C ASP A 20 12.78 7.55 -0.45
N PHE A 21 11.57 8.11 -0.28
CA PHE A 21 10.54 7.58 0.60
C PHE A 21 9.18 7.48 -0.11
N VAL A 22 8.44 6.45 0.26
CA VAL A 22 7.03 6.25 -0.09
C VAL A 22 6.20 6.11 1.18
N TYR A 23 5.04 6.75 1.19
CA TYR A 23 4.07 6.66 2.27
C TYR A 23 2.89 5.83 1.82
N ILE A 24 2.45 4.87 2.62
CA ILE A 24 1.33 3.99 2.29
C ILE A 24 0.21 4.23 3.30
N ALA A 25 -0.99 4.54 2.80
CA ALA A 25 -2.19 4.68 3.62
C ALA A 25 -3.29 3.73 3.13
N ALA A 26 -3.95 3.06 4.05
CA ALA A 26 -5.19 2.34 3.76
C ALA A 26 -6.37 3.30 3.94
N TRP A 27 -7.22 3.41 2.92
CA TRP A 27 -8.45 4.19 2.98
C TRP A 27 -9.62 3.33 2.51
N PRO A 28 -10.22 2.54 3.41
CA PRO A 28 -11.15 1.47 3.04
C PRO A 28 -12.49 1.99 2.53
N TYR A 29 -12.98 3.10 3.06
CA TYR A 29 -14.16 3.80 2.56
C TYR A 29 -14.23 5.19 3.21
N GLU A 30 -15.00 6.08 2.60
CA GLU A 30 -15.25 7.40 3.16
C GLU A 30 -16.12 7.28 4.42
N HIS A 31 -15.53 7.62 5.57
CA HIS A 31 -16.22 7.66 6.85
C HIS A 31 -15.56 8.68 7.78
N ALA A 32 -16.34 9.32 8.64
CA ALA A 32 -15.84 10.34 9.56
C ALA A 32 -14.68 9.84 10.45
N GLN A 33 -14.72 8.58 10.87
CA GLN A 33 -13.64 7.95 11.66
C GLN A 33 -12.32 7.86 10.90
N TYR A 34 -12.37 7.57 9.59
CA TYR A 34 -11.19 7.59 8.72
C TYR A 34 -10.87 8.99 8.20
N GLY A 35 -11.69 10.00 8.51
CA GLY A 35 -11.51 11.38 8.08
C GLY A 35 -11.50 11.57 6.56
N ASN A 36 -11.13 12.79 6.15
CA ASN A 36 -11.04 13.18 4.75
C ASN A 36 -9.59 13.05 4.25
N LEU A 37 -9.35 12.18 3.28
CA LEU A 37 -8.05 12.06 2.63
C LEU A 37 -7.96 13.07 1.48
N SER A 38 -7.65 14.32 1.84
CA SER A 38 -7.48 15.43 0.91
C SER A 38 -6.16 16.13 1.19
N TRP A 39 -5.51 16.66 0.16
CA TRP A 39 -4.39 17.58 0.32
C TRP A 39 -4.88 18.99 0.71
N GLN A 40 -6.09 19.35 0.26
CA GLN A 40 -6.67 20.68 0.40
C GLN A 40 -7.58 20.77 1.63
N TYR A 41 -7.29 21.74 2.49
CA TYR A 41 -8.05 22.09 3.69
C TYR A 41 -8.28 23.60 3.85
N ALA A 42 -7.90 24.40 2.84
CA ALA A 42 -7.93 25.86 2.87
C ALA A 42 -7.09 26.46 4.01
N ASP A 43 -5.94 25.83 4.29
CA ASP A 43 -4.96 26.30 5.27
C ASP A 43 -3.61 26.66 4.59
N VAL A 44 -2.67 27.18 5.37
CA VAL A 44 -1.35 27.63 4.89
C VAL A 44 -0.45 26.50 4.37
N ASP A 45 -0.75 25.25 4.71
CA ASP A 45 0.04 24.08 4.34
C ASP A 45 -0.48 23.39 3.07
N ASP A 46 -1.53 23.90 2.41
CA ASP A 46 -2.15 23.22 1.25
C ASP A 46 -1.17 23.00 0.08
N GLU A 47 -0.33 23.98 -0.26
CA GLU A 47 0.68 23.81 -1.31
C GLU A 47 1.76 22.81 -0.91
N VAL A 48 2.18 22.84 0.36
CA VAL A 48 3.15 21.88 0.94
C VAL A 48 2.56 20.47 0.90
N ALA A 49 1.30 20.32 1.30
CA ALA A 49 0.57 19.05 1.27
C ALA A 49 0.42 18.53 -0.16
N LYS A 50 0.06 19.39 -1.12
CA LYS A 50 -0.10 19.02 -2.52
C LYS A 50 1.17 18.43 -3.12
N LEU A 51 2.34 19.01 -2.80
CA LEU A 51 3.63 18.47 -3.21
C LEU A 51 3.93 17.12 -2.55
N ALA A 52 3.72 17.05 -1.23
CA ALA A 52 3.97 15.87 -0.41
C ALA A 52 3.11 14.66 -0.80
N PHE A 53 1.87 14.89 -1.24
CA PHE A 53 0.96 13.83 -1.70
C PHE A 53 1.51 13.07 -2.91
N GLY A 54 2.48 13.61 -3.65
CA GLY A 54 3.19 12.88 -4.70
C GLY A 54 3.95 11.64 -4.21
N SER A 55 4.28 11.56 -2.92
CA SER A 55 4.91 10.38 -2.29
C SER A 55 3.90 9.41 -1.65
N LEU A 56 2.59 9.67 -1.76
CA LEU A 56 1.55 8.88 -1.11
C LEU A 56 0.96 7.83 -2.06
N LEU A 57 0.99 6.56 -1.62
CA LEU A 57 0.17 5.47 -2.13
C LEU A 57 -1.05 5.27 -1.23
N VAL A 58 -2.22 5.13 -1.86
CA VAL A 58 -3.48 4.89 -1.16
C VAL A 58 -4.07 3.56 -1.60
N ILE A 59 -4.22 2.62 -0.67
CA ILE A 59 -4.89 1.34 -0.90
C ILE A 59 -6.36 1.50 -0.55
N THR A 60 -7.24 1.29 -1.53
CA THR A 60 -8.69 1.41 -1.38
C THR A 60 -9.39 0.23 -2.06
N PRO A 61 -10.59 -0.17 -1.60
CA PRO A 61 -11.48 -0.98 -2.42
C PRO A 61 -11.77 -0.29 -3.75
N LYS A 62 -11.77 -1.08 -4.82
CA LYS A 62 -12.13 -0.68 -6.18
C LYS A 62 -13.62 -0.90 -6.35
N VAL A 63 -14.34 0.18 -6.58
CA VAL A 63 -15.77 0.11 -6.89
C VAL A 63 -15.93 -0.47 -8.29
N THR A 64 -16.60 -1.61 -8.40
CA THR A 64 -16.83 -2.31 -9.67
C THR A 64 -18.15 -1.90 -10.32
N PRO A 65 -18.32 -2.05 -11.65
CA PRO A 65 -19.60 -1.85 -12.31
C PRO A 65 -20.72 -2.71 -11.71
N THR A 66 -20.39 -3.94 -11.29
CA THR A 66 -21.31 -4.84 -10.59
C THR A 66 -21.78 -4.26 -9.27
N GLU A 67 -20.88 -3.73 -8.44
CA GLU A 67 -21.24 -3.06 -7.19
C GLU A 67 -22.13 -1.84 -7.44
N LEU A 68 -21.80 -1.01 -8.44
CA LEU A 68 -22.60 0.16 -8.79
C LEU A 68 -24.05 -0.23 -9.17
N ARG A 69 -24.21 -1.27 -9.98
CA ARG A 69 -25.54 -1.78 -10.36
C ARG A 69 -26.33 -2.27 -9.15
N ILE A 70 -25.67 -2.98 -8.23
CA ILE A 70 -26.32 -3.44 -7.00
C ILE A 70 -26.72 -2.24 -6.14
N ARG A 71 -25.84 -1.24 -5.96
CA ARG A 71 -26.17 -0.03 -5.20
C ARG A 71 -27.36 0.73 -5.79
N ASP A 72 -27.45 0.85 -7.11
CA ASP A 72 -28.59 1.49 -7.76
C ASP A 72 -29.90 0.70 -7.56
N MET A 73 -29.84 -0.64 -7.60
CA MET A 73 -30.99 -1.51 -7.33
C MET A 73 -31.55 -1.33 -5.92
N TYR A 74 -30.70 -1.00 -4.93
CA TYR A 74 -31.08 -0.87 -3.53
C TYR A 74 -31.06 0.59 -3.02
N LYS A 75 -31.09 1.58 -3.92
CA LYS A 75 -31.01 3.02 -3.57
C LYS A 75 -32.16 3.54 -2.72
N ASP A 76 -33.32 2.88 -2.77
CA ASP A 76 -34.48 3.28 -1.98
C ASP A 76 -34.37 2.83 -0.52
N VAL A 77 -33.56 1.79 -0.28
CA VAL A 77 -33.28 1.26 1.06
C VAL A 77 -32.00 1.87 1.65
N LEU A 78 -31.02 2.18 0.79
CA LEU A 78 -29.74 2.73 1.20
C LEU A 78 -29.61 4.19 0.78
N PRO A 79 -29.51 5.14 1.74
CA PRO A 79 -29.27 6.53 1.42
C PRO A 79 -28.03 6.68 0.51
N LYS A 80 -28.09 7.58 -0.47
CA LYS A 80 -26.93 7.88 -1.35
C LYS A 80 -25.69 8.32 -0.57
N SER A 81 -25.87 8.90 0.62
CA SER A 81 -24.79 9.29 1.52
C SER A 81 -24.08 8.10 2.18
N GLN A 82 -24.70 6.91 2.16
CA GLN A 82 -24.16 5.73 2.83
C GLN A 82 -23.09 5.04 1.99
N LYS A 83 -21.85 5.39 2.26
CA LYS A 83 -20.68 4.86 1.56
C LYS A 83 -20.10 3.59 2.18
N ASN A 84 -20.46 3.26 3.42
CA ASN A 84 -19.97 2.05 4.09
C ASN A 84 -20.50 0.79 3.38
N PRO A 85 -19.64 -0.01 2.74
CA PRO A 85 -20.04 -1.22 2.02
C PRO A 85 -20.60 -2.31 2.95
N MET A 86 -20.28 -2.28 4.24
CA MET A 86 -20.75 -3.27 5.21
C MET A 86 -22.27 -3.19 5.38
N ILE A 87 -22.87 -2.01 5.31
CA ILE A 87 -24.33 -1.89 5.45
C ILE A 87 -25.05 -2.61 4.31
N LEU A 88 -24.59 -2.39 3.07
CA LEU A 88 -25.12 -3.10 1.90
C LEU A 88 -24.86 -4.61 2.04
N ALA A 89 -23.65 -5.02 2.41
CA ALA A 89 -23.32 -6.44 2.58
C ALA A 89 -24.20 -7.11 3.64
N THR A 90 -24.43 -6.46 4.78
CA THR A 90 -25.32 -6.95 5.84
C THR A 90 -26.74 -7.09 5.31
N TYR A 91 -27.29 -6.07 4.65
CA TYR A 91 -28.64 -6.13 4.09
C TYR A 91 -28.80 -7.28 3.07
N LEU A 92 -27.86 -7.41 2.14
CA LEU A 92 -27.88 -8.48 1.14
C LEU A 92 -27.68 -9.87 1.75
N SER A 93 -26.92 -9.97 2.85
CA SER A 93 -26.74 -11.24 3.56
C SER A 93 -28.07 -11.75 4.11
N PHE A 94 -28.90 -10.89 4.72
CA PHE A 94 -30.24 -11.27 5.18
C PHE A 94 -31.14 -11.72 4.03
N ILE A 95 -31.11 -11.04 2.88
CA ILE A 95 -31.88 -11.46 1.69
C ILE A 95 -31.45 -12.84 1.22
N ALA A 96 -30.15 -13.07 1.07
CA ALA A 96 -29.64 -14.36 0.61
C ALA A 96 -29.96 -15.49 1.58
N THR A 97 -29.82 -15.25 2.89
CA THR A 97 -30.22 -16.21 3.92
C THR A 97 -31.71 -16.51 3.88
N ALA A 98 -32.57 -15.49 3.76
CA ALA A 98 -34.02 -15.68 3.66
C ALA A 98 -34.41 -16.53 2.44
N LYS A 99 -33.76 -16.31 1.29
CA LYS A 99 -33.97 -17.11 0.07
C LYS A 99 -33.60 -18.58 0.27
N VAL A 100 -32.45 -18.85 0.89
CA VAL A 100 -32.02 -20.23 1.18
C VAL A 100 -32.98 -20.93 2.15
N ILE A 101 -33.43 -20.24 3.20
CA ILE A 101 -34.41 -20.78 4.15
C ILE A 101 -35.75 -21.08 3.46
N ALA A 102 -36.24 -20.16 2.63
CA ALA A 102 -37.49 -20.35 1.88
C ALA A 102 -37.40 -21.54 0.91
N SER A 103 -36.28 -21.67 0.19
CA SER A 103 -36.02 -22.80 -0.69
C SER A 103 -35.95 -24.12 0.07
N ALA A 104 -35.27 -24.15 1.23
CA ALA A 104 -35.21 -25.32 2.09
C ALA A 104 -36.60 -25.73 2.60
N TRP A 105 -37.40 -24.76 3.06
CA TRP A 105 -38.77 -24.99 3.54
C TRP A 105 -39.68 -25.58 2.47
N THR A 106 -39.71 -24.97 1.28
CA THR A 106 -40.53 -25.45 0.16
C THR A 106 -40.12 -26.84 -0.34
N SER A 107 -38.85 -27.20 -0.17
CA SER A 107 -38.31 -28.51 -0.57
C SER A 107 -38.42 -29.58 0.55
N GLY A 108 -39.05 -29.27 1.68
CA GLY A 108 -39.17 -30.19 2.83
C GLY A 108 -37.85 -30.49 3.54
N LYS A 109 -36.81 -29.67 3.33
CA LYS A 109 -35.52 -29.81 4.02
C LYS A 109 -35.64 -29.26 5.45
N ASP A 110 -34.87 -29.84 6.38
CA ASP A 110 -34.81 -29.37 7.76
C ASP A 110 -34.17 -27.97 7.84
N VAL A 111 -34.97 -26.97 8.22
CA VAL A 111 -34.52 -25.59 8.36
C VAL A 111 -33.65 -25.35 9.61
N LYS A 112 -33.45 -26.34 10.47
CA LYS A 112 -32.53 -26.25 11.62
C LYS A 112 -31.12 -26.74 11.27
N ASN A 113 -30.96 -27.44 10.15
CA ASN A 113 -29.66 -27.93 9.71
C ASN A 113 -28.85 -26.83 9.00
N ALA A 114 -28.17 -25.99 9.80
CA ALA A 114 -27.37 -24.88 9.30
C ALA A 114 -26.26 -25.32 8.32
N THR A 115 -25.65 -26.49 8.53
CA THR A 115 -24.61 -27.02 7.64
C THR A 115 -25.17 -27.30 6.24
N ALA A 116 -26.37 -27.88 6.16
CA ALA A 116 -27.06 -28.10 4.89
C ALA A 116 -27.39 -26.76 4.19
N MET A 117 -27.86 -25.76 4.95
CA MET A 117 -28.15 -24.43 4.39
C MET A 117 -26.90 -23.71 3.86
N VAL A 118 -25.81 -23.72 4.61
CA VAL A 118 -24.55 -23.07 4.19
C VAL A 118 -24.01 -23.75 2.93
N ARG A 119 -24.13 -25.07 2.83
CA ARG A 119 -23.77 -25.81 1.61
C ARG A 119 -24.64 -25.40 0.43
N ASP A 120 -25.95 -25.26 0.64
CA ASP A 120 -26.88 -24.82 -0.40
C ASP A 120 -26.58 -23.37 -0.83
N LEU A 121 -26.29 -22.45 0.10
CA LEU A 121 -25.91 -21.06 -0.21
C LEU A 121 -24.62 -20.96 -1.06
N ARG A 122 -23.70 -21.91 -0.91
CA ARG A 122 -22.45 -21.98 -1.71
C ARG A 122 -22.63 -22.71 -3.04
N SER A 123 -23.83 -23.20 -3.34
CA SER A 123 -24.09 -23.89 -4.60
C SER A 123 -24.15 -22.91 -5.77
N PRO A 124 -23.92 -23.38 -7.02
CA PRO A 124 -24.02 -22.55 -8.21
C PRO A 124 -25.37 -21.84 -8.39
N SER A 125 -26.44 -22.38 -7.80
CA SER A 125 -27.78 -21.77 -7.82
C SER A 125 -27.82 -20.38 -7.19
N TYR A 126 -26.90 -20.06 -6.28
CA TYR A 126 -26.83 -18.77 -5.59
C TYR A 126 -25.61 -17.93 -6.00
N ASP A 127 -24.80 -18.40 -6.96
CA ASP A 127 -23.58 -17.69 -7.37
C ASP A 127 -23.82 -16.30 -7.97
N GLN A 128 -25.03 -16.08 -8.50
CA GLN A 128 -25.50 -14.82 -9.08
C GLN A 128 -26.24 -13.94 -8.08
N GLU A 129 -26.38 -14.37 -6.83
CA GLU A 129 -27.01 -13.53 -5.80
C GLU A 129 -26.15 -12.27 -5.56
N PRO A 130 -26.78 -11.09 -5.35
CA PRO A 130 -26.05 -9.84 -5.22
C PRO A 130 -24.94 -9.86 -4.15
N ILE A 131 -25.15 -10.54 -3.01
CA ILE A 131 -24.10 -10.66 -1.99
C ILE A 131 -22.89 -11.47 -2.48
N MET A 132 -23.13 -12.55 -3.22
CA MET A 132 -22.06 -13.40 -3.75
C MET A 132 -21.27 -12.65 -4.81
N LEU A 133 -21.96 -11.89 -5.67
CA LEU A 133 -21.34 -11.00 -6.63
C LEU A 133 -20.51 -9.90 -5.95
N LEU A 134 -21.04 -9.28 -4.89
CA LEU A 134 -20.34 -8.23 -4.13
C LEU A 134 -19.07 -8.77 -3.46
N LEU A 135 -19.13 -9.96 -2.87
CA LEU A 135 -17.96 -10.62 -2.25
C LEU A 135 -16.89 -11.00 -3.28
N LYS A 136 -17.31 -11.49 -4.47
CA LYS A 136 -16.39 -11.79 -5.59
C LYS A 136 -15.79 -10.52 -6.20
N ALA A 137 -16.54 -9.42 -6.17
CA ALA A 137 -16.14 -8.13 -6.69
C ALA A 137 -15.30 -7.29 -5.71
N ALA A 138 -14.94 -7.83 -4.54
CA ALA A 138 -14.05 -7.18 -3.58
C ALA A 138 -12.62 -7.10 -4.16
N LEU A 139 -12.44 -6.13 -5.05
CA LEU A 139 -11.17 -5.78 -5.68
C LEU A 139 -10.55 -4.63 -4.89
N TYR A 140 -9.23 -4.62 -4.81
CA TYR A 140 -8.49 -3.48 -4.27
C TYR A 140 -7.79 -2.74 -5.40
N SER A 141 -7.54 -1.46 -5.19
CA SER A 141 -6.69 -0.67 -6.06
C SER A 141 -5.73 0.20 -5.29
N ILE A 142 -4.57 0.42 -5.90
CA ILE A 142 -3.57 1.39 -5.44
C ILE A 142 -3.82 2.66 -6.22
N ARG A 143 -3.93 3.77 -5.49
CA ARG A 143 -4.07 5.11 -6.04
C ARG A 143 -2.86 5.96 -5.73
N MET A 144 -2.43 6.73 -6.71
CA MET A 144 -1.35 7.71 -6.59
C MET A 144 -1.87 9.10 -6.90
N PHE A 145 -1.25 10.12 -6.30
CA PHE A 145 -1.64 11.49 -6.55
C PHE A 145 -1.09 11.99 -7.88
N ASP A 146 -1.97 12.40 -8.79
CA ASP A 146 -1.57 13.10 -10.01
C ASP A 146 -1.59 14.61 -9.77
N ARG A 147 -0.41 15.22 -9.78
CA ARG A 147 -0.23 16.67 -9.55
C ARG A 147 -0.95 17.51 -10.59
N VAL A 148 -1.09 17.02 -11.83
CA VAL A 148 -1.73 17.76 -12.93
C VAL A 148 -3.23 17.88 -12.68
N SER A 149 -3.93 16.76 -12.41
CA SER A 149 -5.36 16.82 -12.07
C SER A 149 -5.63 17.13 -10.59
N SER A 150 -4.58 17.25 -9.77
CA SER A 150 -4.68 17.48 -8.32
C SER A 150 -5.58 16.45 -7.62
N SER A 151 -5.54 15.19 -8.06
CA SER A 151 -6.44 14.13 -7.61
C SER A 151 -5.75 12.77 -7.54
N LEU A 152 -6.26 11.90 -6.65
CA LEU A 152 -5.84 10.50 -6.58
C LEU A 152 -6.40 9.72 -7.76
N ARG A 153 -5.52 9.07 -8.53
CA ARG A 153 -5.87 8.21 -9.67
C ARG A 153 -5.49 6.77 -9.40
N GLU A 154 -6.30 5.85 -9.89
CA GLU A 154 -5.97 4.43 -9.90
C GLU A 154 -4.77 4.16 -10.81
N VAL A 155 -3.74 3.50 -10.27
CA VAL A 155 -2.52 3.12 -11.00
C VAL A 155 -2.33 1.60 -11.09
N PHE A 156 -2.82 0.87 -10.09
CA PHE A 156 -2.84 -0.58 -10.08
C PHE A 156 -4.16 -1.09 -9.55
N SER A 157 -4.62 -2.22 -10.06
CA SER A 157 -5.74 -2.97 -9.50
C SER A 157 -5.35 -4.40 -9.23
N TYR A 158 -5.77 -4.92 -8.07
CA TYR A 158 -5.51 -6.29 -7.69
C TYR A 158 -6.41 -7.24 -8.49
N ASN A 159 -5.82 -8.22 -9.15
CA ASN A 159 -6.52 -9.32 -9.79
C ASN A 159 -6.50 -10.56 -8.87
N PRO A 160 -7.65 -10.99 -8.35
CA PRO A 160 -7.71 -12.11 -7.41
C PRO A 160 -7.46 -13.47 -8.08
N SER A 161 -7.55 -13.56 -9.41
CA SER A 161 -7.40 -14.82 -10.16
C SER A 161 -5.93 -15.23 -10.28
N ASN A 162 -5.05 -14.27 -10.58
CA ASN A 162 -3.60 -14.47 -10.63
C ASN A 162 -2.90 -14.08 -9.31
N LYS A 163 -3.63 -13.46 -8.36
CA LYS A 163 -3.11 -12.94 -7.08
C LYS A 163 -2.01 -11.89 -7.27
N ASP A 164 -2.17 -11.05 -8.28
CA ASP A 164 -1.17 -10.05 -8.66
C ASP A 164 -1.79 -8.66 -8.85
N TRP A 165 -0.95 -7.63 -8.83
CA TRP A 165 -1.32 -6.24 -9.11
C TRP A 165 -1.12 -5.94 -10.59
N GLU A 166 -2.21 -5.61 -11.27
CA GLU A 166 -2.18 -5.27 -12.68
C GLU A 166 -2.16 -3.74 -12.86
N PRO A 167 -1.29 -3.21 -13.74
CA PRO A 167 -1.27 -1.79 -14.02
C PRO A 167 -2.58 -1.36 -14.69
N THR A 168 -3.09 -0.19 -14.32
CA THR A 168 -4.26 0.40 -14.96
C THR A 168 -3.91 0.78 -16.42
N PRO A 169 -4.66 0.30 -17.43
CA PRO A 169 -4.33 0.57 -18.83
C PRO A 169 -4.23 2.07 -19.14
N GLY A 170 -3.13 2.48 -19.77
CA GLY A 170 -2.88 3.87 -20.16
C GLY A 170 -2.51 4.81 -19.01
N VAL A 171 -2.28 4.30 -17.80
CA VAL A 171 -1.83 5.09 -16.65
C VAL A 171 -0.41 4.68 -16.28
N VAL A 172 0.49 5.66 -16.23
CA VAL A 172 1.88 5.46 -15.79
C VAL A 172 2.03 6.01 -14.37
N PRO A 173 2.51 5.21 -13.39
CA PRO A 173 2.87 5.69 -12.07
C PRO A 173 3.88 6.85 -12.15
N LYS A 174 3.63 7.92 -11.40
CA LYS A 174 4.53 9.08 -11.33
C LYS A 174 5.17 9.14 -9.96
N TRP A 175 6.48 8.95 -9.92
CA TRP A 175 7.26 9.01 -8.68
C TRP A 175 7.97 10.35 -8.57
N PRO A 176 8.14 10.89 -7.35
CA PRO A 176 8.70 12.22 -7.16
C PRO A 176 10.21 12.31 -7.38
N GLY A 177 10.91 11.18 -7.46
CA GLY A 177 12.36 11.11 -7.67
C GLY A 177 12.80 11.49 -9.10
N PRO A 178 14.09 11.76 -9.31
CA PRO A 178 14.63 12.23 -10.60
C PRO A 178 14.49 11.20 -11.72
N THR A 179 14.50 9.91 -11.38
CA THR A 179 14.34 8.80 -12.33
C THR A 179 12.88 8.50 -12.64
N ASN A 180 11.93 9.12 -11.92
CA ASN A 180 10.50 8.77 -11.98
C ASN A 180 10.23 7.25 -11.74
N GLU A 181 11.05 6.63 -10.89
CA GLU A 181 10.97 5.24 -10.47
C GLU A 181 10.64 5.14 -8.97
N PRO A 182 10.11 4.00 -8.49
CA PRO A 182 9.90 3.79 -7.06
C PRO A 182 11.23 3.90 -6.28
N PRO A 183 11.19 4.39 -5.02
CA PRO A 183 12.35 4.34 -4.15
C PRO A 183 12.84 2.91 -3.96
N SER A 184 14.15 2.76 -3.73
CA SER A 184 14.72 1.51 -3.22
C SER A 184 14.19 1.21 -1.82
N ASP A 185 13.94 -0.07 -1.51
CA ASP A 185 13.49 -0.51 -0.18
C ASP A 185 14.51 -0.22 0.94
N GLU A 186 15.78 -0.06 0.56
CA GLU A 186 16.88 0.25 1.47
C GLU A 186 17.70 1.45 0.94
N PRO A 187 18.09 2.40 1.80
CA PRO A 187 19.01 3.48 1.42
C PRO A 187 20.35 2.95 0.89
N PHE A 188 21.03 3.76 0.06
CA PHE A 188 22.29 3.40 -0.58
C PHE A 188 23.38 2.92 0.39
N CYS A 189 23.47 3.55 1.56
CA CYS A 189 24.44 3.20 2.61
C CYS A 189 23.89 2.30 3.71
N GLY A 190 22.64 1.85 3.59
CA GLY A 190 21.94 1.13 4.65
C GLY A 190 21.35 2.08 5.68
N PHE A 191 20.40 1.58 6.47
CA PHE A 191 19.67 2.41 7.43
C PHE A 191 20.56 2.95 8.55
N MET A 192 21.64 2.22 8.88
CA MET A 192 22.60 2.58 9.93
C MET A 192 23.94 3.04 9.35
N ASN A 193 24.00 3.33 8.04
CA ASN A 193 25.23 3.68 7.34
C ASN A 193 26.32 2.61 7.51
N GLU A 194 25.97 1.33 7.42
CA GLU A 194 26.82 0.19 7.72
C GLU A 194 27.50 -0.42 6.48
N LYS A 195 27.05 -0.06 5.27
CA LYS A 195 27.55 -0.68 4.03
C LYS A 195 29.02 -0.31 3.77
N PRO A 196 29.91 -1.28 3.46
CA PRO A 196 31.35 -1.05 3.36
C PRO A 196 31.76 0.02 2.33
N TRP A 197 31.05 0.11 1.20
CA TRP A 197 31.33 1.09 0.14
C TRP A 197 31.08 2.55 0.57
N CYS A 198 30.37 2.79 1.67
CA CYS A 198 30.18 4.15 2.21
C CYS A 198 31.34 4.63 3.09
N HIS A 199 32.27 3.72 3.47
CA HIS A 199 33.43 4.02 4.32
C HIS A 199 34.78 3.79 3.65
N GLN A 200 34.78 3.39 2.38
CA GLN A 200 36.00 3.04 1.64
C GLN A 200 36.99 4.20 1.43
N SER A 201 36.64 5.43 1.80
CA SER A 201 37.53 6.60 1.73
C SER A 201 38.48 6.79 2.92
N ARG A 202 38.46 5.91 3.95
CA ARG A 202 39.31 6.04 5.15
C ARG A 202 40.20 4.82 5.43
N SER A 203 40.77 4.23 4.38
CA SER A 203 41.75 3.15 4.45
C SER A 203 43.17 3.62 4.07
N SER A 204 43.66 4.65 4.74
CA SER A 204 45.09 4.76 5.02
C SER A 204 45.23 4.47 6.51
N SER A 205 45.13 3.20 6.89
CA SER A 205 45.32 2.76 8.27
C SER A 205 46.79 3.03 8.66
N PRO A 206 47.08 4.03 9.50
CA PRO A 206 48.46 4.31 9.92
C PRO A 206 49.09 3.09 10.62
N GLU A 207 48.26 2.16 11.12
CA GLU A 207 48.69 0.88 11.70
C GLU A 207 49.47 0.00 10.70
N ILE A 208 49.07 -0.06 9.43
CA ILE A 208 49.79 -0.87 8.42
C ILE A 208 51.15 -0.24 8.10
N ALA A 209 51.20 1.08 7.97
CA ALA A 209 52.45 1.80 7.74
C ALA A 209 53.44 1.65 8.90
N LEU A 210 52.95 1.63 10.14
CA LEU A 210 53.75 1.46 11.35
C LEU A 210 54.34 0.04 11.44
N ILE A 211 53.55 -0.99 11.11
CA ILE A 211 54.03 -2.38 11.05
C ILE A 211 55.13 -2.55 9.99
N ILE A 212 54.93 -1.99 8.78
CA ILE A 212 55.93 -2.06 7.71
C ILE A 212 57.22 -1.34 8.12
N SER A 213 57.12 -0.18 8.76
CA SER A 213 58.28 0.60 9.20
C SER A 213 59.12 -0.17 10.24
N ILE A 214 58.47 -0.84 11.20
CA ILE A 214 59.16 -1.67 12.20
C ILE A 214 59.86 -2.86 11.54
N LEU A 215 59.19 -3.55 10.60
CA LEU A 215 59.79 -4.68 9.88
C LEU A 215 61.04 -4.26 9.09
N VAL A 216 60.99 -3.10 8.43
CA VAL A 216 62.13 -2.56 7.70
C VAL A 216 63.31 -2.27 8.64
N ILE A 217 63.05 -1.60 9.78
CA ILE A 217 64.09 -1.31 10.79
C ILE A 217 64.72 -2.60 11.34
N LEU A 218 63.90 -3.61 11.64
CA LEU A 218 64.39 -4.91 12.12
C LEU A 218 65.30 -5.58 11.09
N VAL A 219 64.90 -5.62 9.81
CA VAL A 219 65.73 -6.17 8.74
C VAL A 219 67.05 -5.40 8.60
N PHE A 220 67.02 -4.07 8.62
CA PHE A 220 68.25 -3.27 8.57
C PHE A 220 69.15 -3.49 9.79
N SER A 221 68.58 -3.68 10.98
CA SER A 221 69.35 -3.97 12.19
C SER A 221 70.04 -5.34 12.12
N VAL A 222 69.36 -6.36 11.59
CA VAL A 222 69.92 -7.70 11.40
C VAL A 222 71.02 -7.67 10.34
N ILE A 223 70.80 -6.98 9.22
CA ILE A 223 71.81 -6.82 8.16
C ILE A 223 73.04 -6.09 8.70
N SER A 224 72.85 -4.97 9.41
CA SER A 224 73.95 -4.21 10.00
C SER A 224 74.73 -5.06 11.01
N PHE A 225 74.05 -5.83 11.86
CA PHE A 225 74.71 -6.73 12.80
C PHE A 225 75.49 -7.86 12.10
N ALA A 226 74.99 -8.35 10.96
CA ALA A 226 75.66 -9.36 10.16
C ALA A 226 76.85 -8.83 9.35
N THR A 227 76.86 -7.55 8.96
CA THR A 227 77.95 -6.92 8.19
C THR A 227 79.05 -6.30 9.06
N PHE A 228 78.73 -5.89 10.29
CA PHE A 228 79.68 -5.30 11.25
C PHE A 228 80.25 -6.30 12.27
N ARG A 229 80.01 -7.60 12.08
CA ARG A 229 80.65 -8.69 12.80
C ARG A 229 81.73 -9.33 11.93
#